data_AF-A0A954T6Z1-F1
#
_entry.id   AF-A0A954T6Z1-F1
#
_cell.length_a   1.000
_cell.length_b   1.000
_cell.length_c   1.000
_cell.angle_alpha   90.00
_cell.angle_beta   90.00
_cell.angle_gamma   90.00
#
_symmetry.space_group_name_H-M   'P 1'
#
loop_
_entity.id
_entity.type
_entity.pdbx_description
1 polymer ?
#
loop_
_entity_poly.entity_id
_entity_poly.type
_entity_poly.pdbx_seq_one_letter_code
_entity_poly.pdbx_strand_id
1 'polypeptide(L)'
;MRQLLLLAVLAVSAVGSVWPAPAFAADTPPAAGDGAHKPNRLATTSSPYLLQHAHNPVDWFPWGEAALEKARMENKLLIISVGYS
;
A
#
# COMPACT_ATOMS: atom_id res chain seq x y z
N MET A 1 60.67 17.16 27.86
CA MET A 1 60.57 16.08 28.87
C MET A 1 59.51 15.10 28.41
N ARG A 2 59.85 13.81 28.47
CA ARG A 2 58.97 12.62 28.45
C ARG A 2 58.43 12.14 27.10
N GLN A 3 59.15 11.16 26.58
CA GLN A 3 58.70 10.07 25.69
C GLN A 3 57.70 9.13 26.38
N LEU A 4 57.10 8.26 25.54
CA LEU A 4 56.30 7.04 25.77
C LEU A 4 54.80 7.27 26.00
N LEU A 5 53.85 6.68 25.26
CA LEU A 5 53.77 5.29 24.80
C LEU A 5 53.00 5.15 23.45
N LEU A 6 53.44 4.20 22.64
CA LEU A 6 52.73 3.60 21.50
C LEU A 6 51.51 2.77 21.95
N LEU A 7 50.45 2.75 21.12
CA LEU A 7 49.39 1.72 20.87
C LEU A 7 48.11 2.47 20.45
N ALA A 8 47.39 2.26 19.35
CA ALA A 8 47.31 1.23 18.31
C ALA A 8 46.81 1.96 17.02
N VAL A 9 47.41 1.82 15.84
CA VAL A 9 47.29 0.70 14.88
C VAL A 9 45.83 0.31 14.54
N LEU A 10 45.43 0.71 13.32
CA LEU A 10 44.46 0.11 12.39
C LEU A 10 42.95 0.24 12.73
N ALA A 11 42.05 0.58 11.81
CA ALA A 11 42.05 0.27 10.38
C ALA A 11 41.37 1.36 9.53
N VAL A 12 42.03 1.69 8.42
CA VAL A 12 41.38 2.18 7.21
C VAL A 12 40.77 0.95 6.51
N SER A 13 39.44 0.92 6.42
CA SER A 13 38.67 0.06 5.51
C SER A 13 37.71 1.02 4.79
N ALA A 14 38.06 1.53 3.61
CA ALA A 14 38.01 0.85 2.32
C ALA A 14 36.57 0.55 1.87
N VAL A 15 36.29 1.04 0.66
CA VAL A 15 35.27 0.63 -0.29
C VAL A 15 33.87 1.24 -0.08
N GLY A 16 33.53 2.11 -1.02
CA GLY A 16 32.19 2.58 -1.26
C GLY A 16 31.26 1.42 -1.57
N SER A 17 30.44 1.07 -0.59
CA SER A 17 29.19 0.37 -0.82
C SER A 17 28.19 1.42 -1.31
N VAL A 18 28.10 1.57 -2.64
CA VAL A 18 26.86 2.04 -3.26
C VAL A 18 25.77 1.07 -2.81
N TRP A 19 24.99 1.49 -1.81
CA TRP A 19 23.75 0.81 -1.48
C TRP A 19 22.78 1.12 -2.63
N PRO A 20 22.22 0.13 -3.35
CA PRO A 20 21.10 0.40 -4.22
C PRO A 20 19.94 0.73 -3.28
N ALA A 21 19.51 2.00 -3.26
CA ALA A 21 18.23 2.34 -2.65
C ALA A 21 17.18 1.34 -3.18
N PRO A 22 16.35 0.73 -2.32
CA PRO A 22 15.28 -0.10 -2.83
C PRO A 22 14.45 0.77 -3.77
N ALA A 23 14.06 0.22 -4.91
CA ALA A 23 13.21 0.87 -5.90
C ALA A 23 11.76 1.10 -5.40
N PHE A 24 11.58 1.42 -4.11
CA PHE A 24 10.49 2.23 -3.64
C PHE A 24 10.80 3.65 -4.09
N ALA A 25 10.63 3.87 -5.40
CA ALA A 25 10.49 5.18 -5.98
C ALA A 25 9.61 5.99 -5.03
N ALA A 26 10.07 7.19 -4.69
CA ALA A 26 9.22 8.16 -4.02
C ALA A 26 7.93 8.24 -4.84
N ASP A 27 6.84 7.73 -4.28
CA ASP A 27 5.49 7.92 -4.78
C ASP A 27 5.25 9.42 -4.73
N THR A 28 5.63 10.11 -5.80
CA THR A 28 5.10 11.43 -6.09
C THR A 28 3.60 11.19 -6.13
N PRO A 29 2.80 11.74 -5.20
CA PRO A 29 1.36 11.55 -5.23
C PRO A 29 0.94 11.96 -6.64
N PRO A 30 0.24 11.10 -7.40
CA PRO A 30 -0.22 11.49 -8.72
C PRO A 30 -0.96 12.80 -8.53
N ALA A 31 -0.47 13.86 -9.19
CA ALA A 31 -1.04 15.19 -9.15
C ALA A 31 -2.55 15.01 -9.27
N ALA A 32 -3.30 15.48 -8.25
CA ALA A 32 -4.72 15.23 -8.01
C ALA A 32 -5.51 15.26 -9.32
N GLY A 33 -5.56 14.10 -9.99
CA GLY A 33 -6.06 14.00 -11.35
C GLY A 33 -7.49 13.60 -11.22
N ASP A 34 -8.37 14.60 -11.08
CA ASP A 34 -9.79 14.58 -11.47
C ASP A 34 -10.50 13.22 -11.20
N GLY A 35 -10.21 12.63 -10.05
CA GLY A 35 -10.28 11.18 -9.79
C GLY A 35 -11.66 10.67 -9.41
N ALA A 36 -12.72 11.23 -9.97
CA ALA A 36 -14.07 10.78 -9.74
C ALA A 36 -14.30 9.47 -10.50
N HIS A 37 -13.85 8.35 -9.92
CA HIS A 37 -14.22 7.03 -10.45
C HIS A 37 -15.74 6.89 -10.38
N LYS A 38 -16.33 6.26 -11.42
CA LYS A 38 -17.76 5.96 -11.44
C LYS A 38 -18.12 5.26 -10.12
N PRO A 39 -19.16 5.73 -9.40
CA PRO A 39 -19.54 5.11 -8.14
C PRO A 39 -19.82 3.62 -8.36
N ASN A 40 -19.19 2.80 -7.53
CA ASN A 40 -19.46 1.37 -7.47
C ASN A 40 -20.74 1.11 -6.65
N ARG A 41 -21.03 -0.16 -6.39
CA ARG A 41 -22.26 -0.61 -5.72
C ARG A 41 -22.34 -0.19 -4.26
N LEU A 42 -21.25 0.26 -3.64
CA LEU A 42 -21.26 0.75 -2.27
C LEU A 42 -21.97 2.10 -2.13
N ALA A 43 -22.18 2.85 -3.22
CA ALA A 43 -22.86 4.13 -3.21
C ALA A 43 -24.32 4.07 -2.72
N THR A 44 -24.97 2.90 -2.76
CA THR A 44 -26.34 2.69 -2.30
C THR A 44 -26.42 2.13 -0.87
N THR A 45 -25.30 2.00 -0.18
CA THR A 45 -25.26 1.44 1.18
C THR A 45 -25.54 2.52 2.22
N SER A 46 -26.05 2.11 3.39
CA SER A 46 -26.33 3.03 4.50
C SER A 46 -25.12 3.30 5.40
N SER A 47 -24.05 2.49 5.28
CA SER A 47 -22.88 2.59 6.15
C SER A 47 -21.97 3.73 5.71
N PRO A 48 -21.65 4.70 6.59
CA PRO A 48 -20.72 5.78 6.27
C PRO A 48 -19.35 5.28 5.83
N TYR A 49 -18.84 4.20 6.43
CA TYR A 49 -17.56 3.60 6.09
C TYR A 49 -17.55 3.04 4.65
N LEU A 50 -18.62 2.36 4.23
CA LEU A 50 -18.71 1.82 2.88
C LEU A 50 -18.87 2.91 1.83
N LEU A 51 -19.60 3.99 2.16
CA LEU A 51 -19.78 5.14 1.27
C LEU A 51 -18.45 5.85 0.97
N GLN A 52 -17.50 5.88 1.92
CA GLN A 52 -16.16 6.42 1.68
C GLN A 52 -15.40 5.66 0.57
N HIS A 53 -15.76 4.40 0.33
CA HIS A 53 -15.16 3.55 -0.71
C HIS A 53 -15.99 3.48 -2.00
N ALA A 54 -17.06 4.26 -2.12
CA ALA A 54 -17.95 4.23 -3.28
C ALA A 54 -17.26 4.67 -4.59
N HIS A 55 -16.25 5.53 -4.51
CA HIS A 55 -15.51 6.05 -5.68
C HIS A 55 -14.15 5.38 -5.88
N ASN A 56 -13.89 4.26 -5.18
CA ASN A 56 -12.68 3.51 -5.42
C ASN A 56 -12.70 2.86 -6.81
N PRO A 57 -11.53 2.71 -7.46
CA PRO A 57 -11.44 2.13 -8.81
C PRO A 57 -11.83 0.65 -8.90
N VAL A 58 -11.91 -0.02 -7.75
CA VAL A 58 -12.36 -1.41 -7.64
C VAL A 58 -13.90 -1.42 -7.58
N ASP A 59 -14.55 -2.26 -8.39
CA ASP A 59 -16.00 -2.50 -8.34
C ASP A 59 -16.35 -3.31 -7.09
N TRP A 60 -16.42 -2.62 -5.95
CA TRP A 60 -16.75 -3.23 -4.67
C TRP A 60 -18.23 -3.64 -4.61
N PHE A 61 -18.46 -4.79 -3.99
CA PHE A 61 -19.79 -5.30 -3.68
C PHE A 61 -20.04 -5.21 -2.18
N PRO A 62 -21.24 -4.81 -1.74
CA PRO A 62 -21.63 -5.04 -0.36
C PRO A 62 -21.70 -6.55 -0.10
N TRP A 63 -21.42 -6.96 1.14
CA TRP A 63 -21.57 -8.35 1.55
C TRP A 63 -23.02 -8.82 1.40
N GLY A 64 -23.23 -9.98 0.77
CA GLY A 64 -24.55 -10.57 0.58
C GLY A 64 -24.61 -11.60 -0.55
N GLU A 65 -25.80 -12.16 -0.78
CA GLU A 65 -26.02 -13.24 -1.75
C GLU A 65 -25.60 -12.86 -3.18
N ALA A 66 -25.81 -11.60 -3.58
CA ALA A 66 -25.45 -11.12 -4.91
C ALA A 66 -23.93 -11.20 -5.19
N ALA A 67 -23.08 -11.01 -4.17
CA ALA A 67 -21.63 -11.16 -4.30
C ALA A 67 -21.22 -12.63 -4.41
N LEU A 68 -21.87 -13.50 -3.63
CA LEU A 68 -21.63 -14.95 -3.62
C LEU A 68 -22.07 -15.59 -4.94
N GLU A 69 -23.27 -15.25 -5.43
CA GLU A 69 -23.80 -15.75 -6.70
C GLU A 69 -22.87 -15.35 -7.86
N LYS A 70 -22.44 -14.08 -7.91
CA LYS A 70 -21.51 -13.61 -8.93
C LYS A 70 -20.19 -14.37 -8.89
N ALA A 71 -19.62 -14.59 -7.70
CA ALA A 71 -18.38 -15.35 -7.56
C ALA A 71 -18.54 -16.81 -8.05
N ARG A 72 -19.69 -17.44 -7.73
CA ARG A 72 -20.03 -18.80 -8.19
C ARG A 72 -20.21 -18.88 -9.70
N MET A 73 -20.99 -17.96 -10.27
CA MET A 73 -21.25 -17.88 -11.71
C MET A 73 -19.98 -17.62 -12.52
N GLU A 74 -19.11 -16.75 -12.02
CA GLU A 74 -17.84 -16.43 -12.69
C GLU A 74 -16.72 -17.42 -12.39
N ASN A 75 -16.95 -18.37 -11.47
CA ASN A 75 -15.95 -19.29 -10.94
C ASN A 75 -14.66 -18.57 -10.50
N LYS A 76 -14.83 -17.49 -9.74
CA LYS A 76 -13.73 -16.65 -9.23
C LYS A 76 -13.67 -16.68 -7.72
N LEU A 77 -12.46 -16.47 -7.20
CA LEU A 77 -12.23 -16.29 -5.78
C LEU A 77 -12.90 -15.01 -5.28
N LEU A 78 -13.45 -15.09 -4.06
CA LEU A 78 -13.99 -13.94 -3.36
C LEU A 78 -12.91 -13.37 -2.42
N ILE A 79 -12.53 -12.11 -2.63
CA ILE A 79 -11.67 -11.38 -1.71
C ILE A 79 -12.55 -10.52 -0.82
N ILE A 80 -12.49 -10.78 0.48
CA ILE A 80 -13.26 -10.04 1.48
C ILE A 80 -12.31 -9.10 2.21
N SER A 81 -12.59 -7.80 2.10
CA SER A 81 -11.94 -6.76 2.91
C SER A 81 -12.91 -6.32 4.00
N VAL A 82 -12.49 -6.44 5.25
CA VAL A 82 -13.27 -6.00 6.42
C VAL A 82 -12.49 -4.90 7.12
N GLY A 83 -13.14 -3.75 7.30
CA GLY A 83 -12.61 -2.64 8.09
C GLY A 83 -13.47 -2.37 9.31
N TYR A 84 -12.87 -1.72 10.29
CA TYR A 84 -13.52 -1.21 11.49
C TYR A 84 -13.41 0.32 11.50
N SER A 85 -14.40 1.00 12.07
CA SER A 85 -14.44 2.47 12.18
C SER A 85 -14.25 2.95 13.60
#